data_AF-A0A916ITB8-F1
#
_entry.id   AF-A0A916ITB8-F1
#
_cell.length_a   1.000
_cell.length_b   1.000
_cell.length_c   1.000
_cell.angle_alpha   90.00
_cell.angle_beta   90.00
_cell.angle_gamma   90.00
#
_symmetry.space_group_name_H-M   'P 1'
#
loop_
_entity.id
_entity.type
_entity.pdbx_description
1 polymer ?
#
loop_
_entity_poly.entity_id
_entity_poly.type
_entity_poly.pdbx_seq_one_letter_code
_entity_poly.pdbx_strand_id
1 'polypeptide(L)'
;MGVRLNRSGLAEHVGVSLPTVDRWVKEGMPVLQRGGRGVEWSFDLADVIRWYADRKAEAAGGATDDLEEIEKRTARAKMEQAELALAKAKGEVAPLQEFERAQASMMAAIRQNVMNVPQRAVLQLLGETDEMTFKQKLRAELTLALEQAATADLTPPDDEDESDDDDA
;
A
#
# COMPACT_ATOMS: atom_id res chain seq x y z
N MET A 1 26.83 -22.58 41.39
CA MET A 1 26.36 -22.08 42.70
C MET A 1 25.12 -21.23 42.42
N GLY A 2 23.95 -21.63 42.93
CA GLY A 2 22.73 -20.84 42.79
C GLY A 2 22.64 -19.76 43.87
N VAL A 3 22.24 -18.55 43.50
CA VAL A 3 22.01 -17.46 44.45
C VAL A 3 20.66 -17.69 45.10
N ARG A 4 20.66 -17.93 46.42
CA ARG A 4 19.43 -18.10 47.20
C ARG A 4 18.92 -16.76 47.67
N LEU A 5 17.71 -16.42 47.26
CA LEU A 5 17.07 -15.15 47.59
C LEU A 5 15.80 -15.40 48.39
N ASN A 6 15.49 -14.48 49.31
CA ASN A 6 14.17 -14.43 49.93
C ASN A 6 13.20 -13.67 49.02
N ARG A 7 11.92 -13.62 49.40
CA ARG A 7 10.86 -13.01 48.59
C ARG A 7 11.14 -11.55 48.21
N SER A 8 11.67 -10.75 49.15
CA SER A 8 12.01 -9.35 48.91
C SER A 8 13.26 -9.21 48.04
N GLY A 9 14.29 -10.04 48.29
CA GLY A 9 15.52 -10.04 47.50
C GLY A 9 15.30 -10.50 46.06
N LEU A 10 14.37 -11.43 45.83
CA LEU A 10 13.99 -11.83 44.47
C LEU A 10 13.26 -10.71 43.72
N ALA A 11 12.33 -10.04 44.39
CA ALA A 11 11.60 -8.90 43.83
C ALA A 11 12.56 -7.76 43.44
N GLU A 12 13.54 -7.46 44.29
CA GLU A 12 14.57 -6.45 44.02
C GLU A 12 15.51 -6.85 42.89
N HIS A 13 16.03 -8.09 42.89
CA HIS A 13 16.95 -8.57 41.85
C HIS A 13 16.31 -8.64 40.46
N VAL A 14 15.04 -9.01 40.39
CA VAL A 14 14.32 -9.17 39.12
C VAL A 14 13.58 -7.89 38.72
N GLY A 15 13.55 -6.87 39.58
CA GLY A 15 12.90 -5.58 39.32
C GLY A 15 11.38 -5.65 39.25
N VAL A 16 10.75 -6.53 40.04
CA VAL A 16 9.29 -6.76 40.05
C VAL A 16 8.67 -6.50 41.43
N SER A 17 7.36 -6.28 41.47
CA SER A 17 6.65 -6.06 42.74
C SER A 17 6.46 -7.36 43.55
N LEU A 18 6.39 -7.27 44.87
CA LEU A 18 6.13 -8.42 45.75
C LEU A 18 4.85 -9.21 45.37
N PRO A 19 3.71 -8.58 45.00
CA PRO A 19 2.54 -9.30 44.49
C PRO A 19 2.79 -10.08 43.20
N THR A 20 3.70 -9.60 42.34
CA THR A 20 4.10 -10.31 41.10
C THR A 20 4.81 -11.62 41.43
N VAL A 21 5.68 -11.61 42.43
CA VAL A 21 6.37 -12.82 42.91
C VAL A 21 5.35 -13.83 43.46
N ASP A 22 4.36 -13.39 44.23
CA ASP A 22 3.30 -14.29 44.72
C ASP A 22 2.48 -14.90 43.59
N ARG A 23 2.22 -14.10 42.55
CA ARG A 23 1.52 -14.58 41.35
C ARG A 23 2.34 -15.65 40.65
N TRP A 24 3.65 -15.44 40.45
CA TRP A 24 4.54 -16.44 39.84
C TRP A 24 4.57 -17.76 40.62
N VAL A 25 4.59 -17.69 41.96
CA VAL A 25 4.47 -18.90 42.79
C VAL A 25 3.17 -19.65 42.52
N LYS A 26 2.03 -18.96 42.38
CA LYS A 26 0.74 -19.57 42.05
C LYS A 26 0.73 -20.16 40.63
N GLU A 27 1.47 -19.54 39.70
CA GLU A 27 1.65 -20.00 38.32
C GLU A 27 2.64 -21.18 38.19
N GLY A 28 3.24 -21.65 39.29
CA GLY A 28 4.10 -22.83 39.30
C GLY A 28 5.61 -22.55 39.30
N MET A 29 6.03 -21.33 39.67
CA MET A 29 7.44 -20.98 39.80
C MET A 29 8.17 -21.89 40.83
N PRO A 30 9.39 -22.37 40.53
CA PRO A 30 10.20 -23.17 41.45
C PRO A 30 10.46 -22.46 42.79
N VAL A 31 10.23 -23.16 43.90
CA VAL A 31 10.47 -22.67 45.27
C VAL A 31 11.30 -23.69 46.03
N LEU A 32 12.44 -23.26 46.61
CA LEU A 32 13.29 -24.14 47.41
C LEU A 32 12.69 -24.40 48.79
N GLN A 33 12.17 -23.34 49.43
CA GLN A 33 11.53 -23.44 50.74
C GLN A 33 10.31 -22.52 50.78
N ARG A 34 9.14 -23.12 51.03
CA ARG A 34 7.90 -22.36 51.23
C ARG A 34 7.89 -21.75 52.62
N GLY A 35 7.57 -20.46 52.70
CA GLY A 35 7.47 -19.78 53.99
C GLY A 35 6.25 -20.24 54.79
N GLY A 36 6.39 -20.21 56.12
CA GLY A 36 5.39 -20.62 57.11
C GLY A 36 5.60 -19.87 58.43
N ARG A 37 4.91 -20.28 59.51
CA ARG A 37 5.11 -19.68 60.84
C ARG A 37 6.56 -19.86 61.29
N GLY A 38 7.35 -18.79 61.25
CA GLY A 38 8.76 -18.77 61.63
C GLY A 38 9.75 -19.20 60.54
N VAL A 39 9.31 -19.41 59.30
CA VAL A 39 10.16 -19.83 58.17
C VAL A 39 10.00 -18.86 57.01
N GLU A 40 11.08 -18.24 56.56
CA GLU A 40 11.08 -17.36 55.38
C GLU A 40 11.08 -18.16 54.07
N TRP A 41 10.61 -17.51 53.00
CA TRP A 41 10.65 -18.08 51.66
C TRP A 41 12.07 -18.10 51.12
N SER A 42 12.45 -19.16 50.40
CA SER A 42 13.74 -19.24 49.70
C SER A 42 13.54 -19.70 48.26
N PHE A 43 14.21 -19.00 47.34
CA PHE A 43 14.18 -19.23 45.89
C PHE A 43 15.60 -19.37 45.36
N ASP A 44 15.80 -20.23 44.36
CA ASP A 44 17.03 -20.23 43.56
C ASP A 44 16.84 -19.30 42.36
N LEU A 45 17.67 -18.27 42.25
CA LEU A 45 17.57 -17.30 41.16
C LEU A 45 17.73 -17.95 39.78
N ALA A 46 18.58 -18.98 39.65
CA ALA A 46 18.83 -19.62 38.36
C ALA A 46 17.60 -20.41 37.88
N ASP A 47 16.90 -21.09 38.79
CA ASP A 47 15.70 -21.86 38.46
C ASP A 47 14.51 -20.94 38.12
N VAL A 48 14.39 -19.82 38.84
CA VAL A 48 13.36 -18.80 38.56
C VAL A 48 13.56 -18.18 37.17
N ILE A 49 14.81 -17.84 36.81
CA ILE A 49 15.12 -17.26 35.49
C ILE A 49 14.80 -18.24 34.36
N ARG A 50 15.15 -19.52 34.51
CA ARG A 50 14.85 -20.56 33.50
C ARG A 50 13.35 -20.71 33.31
N TRP A 51 12.60 -20.86 34.39
CA TRP A 51 11.14 -20.97 34.35
C TRP A 51 10.48 -19.76 33.66
N TYR A 52 11.00 -18.55 33.90
CA TYR A 52 10.50 -17.34 33.27
C TYR A 52 10.82 -17.28 31.77
N ALA A 53 12.03 -17.72 31.37
CA ALA A 53 12.44 -17.78 29.97
C ALA A 53 11.58 -18.77 29.16
N ASP A 54 11.31 -19.95 29.72
CA ASP A 54 10.48 -20.98 29.07
C ASP A 54 9.05 -20.47 28.84
N ARG A 55 8.43 -19.82 29.85
CA ARG A 55 7.10 -19.22 29.71
C ARG A 55 7.06 -18.08 28.68
N LYS A 56 8.13 -17.29 28.57
CA LYS A 56 8.22 -16.27 27.52
C LYS A 56 8.34 -16.88 26.13
N ALA A 57 9.09 -17.96 25.97
CA ALA A 57 9.21 -18.66 24.69
C ALA A 57 7.87 -19.28 24.25
N GLU A 58 7.13 -19.89 25.18
CA GLU A 58 5.79 -20.42 24.90
C GLU A 58 4.78 -19.33 24.53
N ALA A 59 4.81 -18.18 25.22
CA ALA A 59 3.96 -17.03 24.89
C ALA A 59 4.34 -16.38 23.55
N ALA A 60 5.62 -16.40 23.18
CA ALA A 60 6.10 -15.88 21.90
C ALA A 60 5.72 -16.79 20.73
N GLY A 61 5.55 -18.10 20.93
CA GLY A 61 5.16 -19.04 19.88
C GLY A 61 3.80 -18.76 19.24
N GLY A 62 2.90 -18.03 19.92
CA GLY A 62 1.66 -17.53 19.32
C GLY A 62 1.82 -16.20 18.57
N ALA A 63 2.81 -15.38 18.97
CA ALA A 63 3.10 -14.09 18.33
C ALA A 63 3.94 -14.22 17.06
N THR A 64 4.68 -15.33 16.90
CA THR A 64 5.43 -15.64 15.67
C THR A 64 4.51 -15.99 14.51
N ASP A 65 3.44 -16.75 14.75
CA ASP A 65 2.46 -17.10 13.71
C ASP A 65 1.74 -15.85 13.19
N ASP A 66 1.38 -14.92 14.09
CA ASP A 66 0.79 -13.62 13.73
C ASP A 66 1.77 -12.76 12.91
N LEU A 67 3.06 -12.77 13.26
CA LEU A 67 4.10 -12.02 12.55
C LEU A 67 4.33 -12.59 11.14
N GLU A 68 4.42 -13.91 11.01
CA GLU A 68 4.59 -14.59 9.71
C GLU A 68 3.39 -14.33 8.77
N GLU A 69 2.16 -14.30 9.30
CA GLU A 69 0.96 -13.97 8.52
C GLU A 69 0.99 -12.51 8.02
N ILE A 70 1.37 -11.57 8.88
CA ILE A 70 1.53 -10.15 8.53
C ILE A 70 2.61 -9.98 7.47
N GLU A 71 3.77 -10.63 7.62
CA GLU A 71 4.86 -10.58 6.65
C GLU A 71 4.42 -11.13 5.30
N LYS A 72 3.73 -12.27 5.27
CA LYS A 72 3.21 -12.88 4.05
C LYS A 72 2.20 -11.98 3.34
N ARG A 73 1.30 -11.32 4.08
CA ARG A 73 0.34 -10.35 3.51
C ARG A 73 1.06 -9.14 2.93
N THR A 74 2.05 -8.62 3.66
CA THR A 74 2.85 -7.46 3.24
C THR A 74 3.66 -7.78 1.99
N ALA A 75 4.28 -8.96 1.95
CA ALA A 75 5.03 -9.43 0.78
C ALA A 75 4.13 -9.53 -0.46
N ARG A 76 2.90 -10.05 -0.32
CA ARG A 76 1.92 -10.09 -1.43
C ARG A 76 1.55 -8.69 -1.93
N ALA A 77 1.22 -7.78 -1.02
CA ALA A 77 0.88 -6.41 -1.40
C ALA A 77 2.04 -5.69 -2.11
N LYS A 78 3.28 -5.89 -1.66
CA LYS A 78 4.47 -5.35 -2.33
C LYS A 78 4.68 -5.94 -3.73
N MET A 79 4.43 -7.24 -3.90
CA MET A 79 4.51 -7.89 -5.22
C MET A 79 3.44 -7.34 -6.17
N GLU A 80 2.20 -7.20 -5.70
CA GLU A 80 1.10 -6.61 -6.49
C GLU A 80 1.41 -5.15 -6.90
N GLN A 81 1.97 -4.35 -5.99
CA GLN A 81 2.41 -2.99 -6.31
C GLN A 81 3.53 -2.99 -7.36
N ALA A 82 4.51 -3.88 -7.23
CA ALA A 82 5.61 -3.99 -8.20
C ALA A 82 5.11 -4.43 -9.59
N GLU A 83 4.15 -5.36 -9.66
CA GLU A 83 3.51 -5.76 -10.91
C GLU A 83 2.75 -4.59 -11.55
N LEU A 84 1.99 -3.82 -10.76
CA LEU A 84 1.27 -2.65 -11.26
C LEU A 84 2.23 -1.57 -11.76
N ALA A 85 3.33 -1.30 -11.04
CA ALA A 85 4.36 -0.35 -11.44
C ALA A 85 5.04 -0.79 -12.73
N LEU A 86 5.36 -2.09 -12.88
CA LEU A 86 5.91 -2.65 -14.11
C LEU A 86 4.93 -2.50 -15.28
N ALA A 87 3.64 -2.79 -15.06
CA ALA A 87 2.61 -2.65 -16.07
C ALA A 87 2.43 -1.19 -16.52
N LYS A 88 2.46 -0.23 -15.58
CA LYS A 88 2.46 1.21 -15.89
C LYS A 88 3.70 1.59 -16.72
N ALA A 89 4.90 1.17 -16.30
CA ALA A 89 6.14 1.50 -17.00
C ALA A 89 6.21 0.91 -18.43
N LYS A 90 5.56 -0.23 -18.65
CA LYS A 90 5.38 -0.82 -19.99
C LYS A 90 4.27 -0.17 -20.82
N GLY A 91 3.46 0.71 -20.24
CA GLY A 91 2.29 1.31 -20.89
C GLY A 91 1.12 0.34 -21.07
N GLU A 92 1.08 -0.76 -20.32
CA GLU A 92 -0.01 -1.76 -20.39
C GLU A 92 -1.26 -1.30 -19.62
N VAL A 93 -1.10 -0.43 -18.61
CA VAL A 93 -2.18 0.13 -17.80
C VAL A 93 -1.98 1.63 -17.57
N ALA A 94 -3.09 2.35 -17.46
CA ALA A 94 -3.13 3.78 -17.13
C ALA A 94 -4.25 4.06 -16.12
N PRO A 95 -4.16 5.14 -15.33
CA PRO A 95 -5.25 5.60 -14.47
C PRO A 95 -6.54 5.87 -15.26
N LEU A 96 -7.67 5.39 -14.75
CA LEU A 96 -8.96 5.51 -15.43
C LEU A 96 -9.33 6.98 -15.69
N GLN A 97 -9.04 7.87 -14.74
CA GLN A 97 -9.34 9.30 -14.87
C GLN A 97 -8.54 9.96 -16.00
N GLU A 98 -7.27 9.59 -16.17
CA GLU A 98 -6.45 10.09 -17.28
C GLU A 98 -6.98 9.61 -18.62
N PHE A 99 -7.35 8.32 -18.72
CA PHE A 99 -7.98 7.77 -19.91
C PHE A 99 -9.28 8.50 -20.26
N GLU A 100 -10.16 8.75 -19.28
CA GLU A 100 -11.41 9.47 -19.46
C GLU A 100 -11.18 10.92 -19.93
N ARG A 101 -10.20 11.63 -19.35
CA ARG A 101 -9.82 12.99 -19.76
C ARG A 101 -9.27 13.03 -21.18
N ALA A 102 -8.38 12.11 -21.53
CA ALA A 102 -7.80 12.01 -22.87
C ALA A 102 -8.90 11.71 -23.91
N GLN A 103 -9.80 10.79 -23.61
CA GLN A 103 -10.91 10.44 -24.49
C GLN A 103 -11.90 11.60 -24.67
N ALA A 104 -12.25 12.31 -23.59
CA ALA A 104 -13.09 13.50 -23.67
C ALA A 104 -12.45 14.60 -24.52
N SER A 105 -11.13 14.79 -24.38
CA SER A 105 -10.36 15.77 -25.15
C SER A 105 -10.33 15.40 -26.64
N MET A 106 -10.12 14.12 -26.98
CA MET A 106 -10.18 13.61 -28.35
C MET A 106 -11.54 13.90 -29.00
N MET A 107 -12.63 13.58 -28.30
CA MET A 107 -13.98 13.82 -28.81
C MET A 107 -14.30 15.30 -28.95
N ALA A 108 -13.76 16.15 -28.06
CA ALA A 108 -13.88 17.60 -28.18
C ALA A 108 -13.15 18.14 -29.42
N ALA A 109 -11.94 17.67 -29.69
CA ALA A 109 -11.18 18.05 -30.88
C ALA A 109 -11.89 17.65 -32.18
N ILE A 110 -12.43 16.42 -32.25
CA ILE A 110 -13.21 15.95 -33.41
C ILE A 110 -14.43 16.85 -33.63
N ARG A 111 -15.23 17.07 -32.58
CA ARG A 111 -16.43 17.92 -32.68
C ARG A 111 -16.09 19.32 -33.18
N GLN A 112 -15.06 19.94 -32.61
CA GLN A 112 -14.62 21.29 -32.97
C GLN A 112 -14.23 21.38 -34.45
N ASN A 113 -13.42 20.44 -34.93
CA ASN A 113 -12.95 20.45 -36.32
C ASN A 113 -14.06 20.18 -37.33
N VAL A 114 -14.96 19.23 -37.04
CA VAL A 114 -16.11 18.90 -37.90
C VAL A 114 -17.09 20.07 -37.97
N MET A 115 -17.37 20.73 -36.84
CA MET A 115 -18.27 21.90 -36.83
C MET A 115 -17.72 23.11 -37.58
N ASN A 116 -16.40 23.17 -37.82
CA ASN A 116 -15.78 24.20 -38.64
C ASN A 116 -15.81 23.90 -40.15
N VAL A 117 -16.18 22.69 -40.57
CA VAL A 117 -16.26 22.30 -41.99
C VAL A 117 -17.17 23.22 -42.81
N PRO A 118 -18.41 23.55 -42.39
CA PRO A 118 -19.30 24.39 -43.20
C PRO A 118 -18.70 25.75 -43.55
N GLN A 119 -17.98 26.37 -42.61
CA GLN A 119 -17.34 27.68 -42.82
C GLN A 119 -16.24 27.62 -43.89
N ARG A 120 -15.52 26.51 -44.01
CA ARG A 120 -14.49 26.34 -45.05
C ARG A 120 -15.09 25.86 -46.38
N ALA A 121 -16.02 24.91 -46.31
CA ALA A 121 -16.67 24.31 -47.46
C ALA A 121 -17.48 25.32 -48.27
N VAL A 122 -18.16 26.28 -47.61
CA VAL A 122 -18.95 27.31 -48.33
C VAL A 122 -18.10 28.11 -49.32
N LEU A 123 -16.83 28.38 -49.00
CA LEU A 123 -15.92 29.15 -49.87
C LEU A 123 -15.61 28.41 -51.19
N GLN A 124 -15.71 27.07 -51.20
CA GLN A 124 -15.40 26.24 -52.36
C GLN A 124 -16.63 25.71 -53.11
N LEU A 125 -17.78 25.69 -52.42
CA LEU A 125 -19.03 25.10 -52.91
C LEU A 125 -20.05 26.16 -53.38
N LEU A 126 -19.86 27.44 -53.04
CA LEU A 126 -20.78 28.49 -53.48
C LEU A 126 -20.78 28.60 -55.01
N GLY A 127 -21.95 28.37 -55.61
CA GLY A 127 -22.12 28.39 -57.07
C GLY A 127 -21.63 27.14 -57.79
N GLU A 128 -21.19 26.10 -57.07
CA GLU A 128 -20.87 24.81 -57.64
C GLU A 128 -22.15 24.10 -58.10
N THR A 129 -22.20 23.70 -59.38
CA THR A 129 -23.37 23.05 -59.99
C THR A 129 -23.11 21.61 -60.38
N ASP A 130 -21.84 21.19 -60.43
CA ASP A 130 -21.49 19.80 -60.72
C ASP A 130 -21.52 18.96 -59.44
N GLU A 131 -22.42 17.98 -59.40
CA GLU A 131 -22.64 17.13 -58.22
C GLU A 131 -21.38 16.33 -57.84
N MET A 132 -20.63 15.85 -58.83
CA MET A 132 -19.40 15.07 -58.61
C MET A 132 -18.34 15.92 -57.92
N THR A 133 -18.11 17.12 -58.44
CA THR A 133 -17.16 18.10 -57.89
C THR A 133 -17.60 18.56 -56.50
N PHE A 134 -18.90 18.79 -56.29
CA PHE A 134 -19.45 19.15 -54.98
C PHE A 134 -19.14 18.09 -53.92
N LYS A 135 -19.44 16.82 -54.22
CA LYS A 135 -19.18 15.69 -53.32
C LYS A 135 -17.68 15.54 -53.03
N GLN A 136 -16.83 15.72 -54.05
CA GLN A 136 -15.38 15.62 -53.90
C GLN A 136 -14.84 16.69 -52.95
N LYS A 137 -15.22 17.96 -53.15
CA LYS A 137 -14.81 19.09 -52.29
C LYS A 137 -15.30 18.93 -50.86
N LEU A 138 -16.57 18.57 -50.66
CA LEU A 138 -17.12 18.36 -49.31
C LEU A 138 -16.41 17.21 -48.58
N ARG A 139 -16.12 16.11 -49.29
CA ARG A 139 -15.39 14.98 -48.71
C ARG A 139 -13.97 15.38 -48.32
N ALA A 140 -13.28 16.15 -49.15
CA ALA A 140 -11.93 16.65 -48.84
C ALA A 140 -11.92 17.48 -47.55
N GLU A 141 -12.91 18.36 -47.36
CA GLU A 141 -13.01 19.17 -46.13
C GLU A 141 -13.30 18.34 -44.88
N LEU A 142 -14.14 17.30 -44.98
CA LEU A 142 -14.40 16.37 -43.88
C LEU A 142 -13.14 15.56 -43.53
N THR A 143 -12.43 15.06 -44.54
CA THR A 143 -11.17 14.35 -44.34
C THR A 143 -10.14 15.24 -43.64
N LEU A 144 -9.97 16.47 -44.11
CA LEU A 144 -9.06 17.44 -43.48
C LEU A 144 -9.42 17.70 -42.01
N ALA A 145 -10.72 17.84 -41.70
CA ALA A 145 -11.16 18.05 -40.32
C ALA A 145 -10.81 16.86 -39.40
N LEU A 146 -10.94 15.63 -39.90
CA LEU A 146 -10.61 14.42 -39.14
C LEU A 146 -9.10 14.26 -38.98
N GLU A 147 -8.31 14.55 -40.01
CA GLU A 147 -6.85 14.54 -39.94
C GLU A 147 -6.33 15.56 -38.92
N GLN A 148 -6.87 16.80 -38.94
CA GLN A 148 -6.52 17.84 -37.97
C GLN A 148 -6.86 17.42 -36.53
N ALA A 149 -8.01 16.77 -36.32
CA ALA A 149 -8.39 16.26 -35.01
C ALA A 149 -7.48 15.12 -34.54
N ALA A 150 -7.01 14.27 -35.45
CA ALA A 150 -6.11 13.15 -35.14
C ALA A 150 -4.69 13.61 -34.77
N THR A 151 -4.24 14.75 -35.32
CA THR A 151 -2.93 15.35 -35.00
C THR A 151 -2.96 16.33 -33.84
N ALA A 152 -4.13 16.57 -33.24
CA ALA A 152 -4.23 17.43 -32.08
C ALA A 152 -3.40 16.83 -30.93
N ASP A 153 -2.57 17.65 -30.29
CA ASP A 153 -1.89 17.23 -29.08
C ASP A 153 -2.93 17.11 -27.96
N LEU A 154 -3.17 15.87 -27.54
CA LEU A 154 -4.15 15.50 -26.53
C LEU A 154 -3.48 15.02 -25.25
N THR A 155 -2.15 15.18 -25.16
CA THR A 155 -1.38 14.81 -23.97
C THR A 155 -1.88 15.65 -22.81
N PRO A 156 -2.43 15.04 -21.75
CA PRO A 156 -2.72 15.77 -20.52
C PRO A 156 -1.41 16.43 -20.04
N PRO A 157 -1.46 17.64 -19.46
CA PRO A 157 -0.30 18.13 -18.72
C PRO A 157 0.09 17.08 -17.69
N ASP A 158 1.37 16.72 -17.62
CA ASP A 158 1.86 15.80 -16.60
C ASP A 158 1.43 16.35 -15.24
N ASP A 159 0.53 15.63 -14.57
CA ASP A 159 0.37 15.78 -13.12
C ASP A 159 1.69 15.21 -12.59
N GLU A 160 2.68 16.08 -12.33
CA GLU A 160 3.95 15.70 -11.68
C GLU A 160 3.58 14.86 -10.46
N ASP A 161 3.80 13.54 -10.55
CA ASP A 161 3.62 12.64 -9.42
C ASP A 161 4.42 13.24 -8.26
N GLU A 162 3.72 13.78 -7.25
CA GLU A 162 4.31 14.05 -5.95
C GLU A 162 4.93 12.73 -5.51
N SER A 163 6.24 12.63 -5.67
CA SER A 163 7.02 11.57 -5.07
C SER A 163 6.76 11.66 -3.58
N ASP A 164 5.94 10.74 -3.07
CA ASP A 164 5.87 10.41 -1.65
C ASP A 164 7.24 9.87 -1.23
N ASP A 165 8.20 10.79 -1.09
CA ASP A 165 9.41 10.62 -0.29
C ASP A 165 8.95 10.69 1.18
N ASP A 166 8.35 9.60 1.64
CA ASP A 166 8.05 9.37 3.06
C ASP A 166 8.80 8.12 3.54
N ASP A 167 10.14 8.20 3.43
CA ASP A 167 11.06 7.41 4.24
C ASP A 167 11.62 8.32 5.35
N ALA A 168 11.04 8.22 6.55
CA ALA A 168 11.55 8.80 7.80
C ALA A 168 11.50 7.79 8.95
#